data_AF-A0AAD6SN16-F1
#
_entry.id   AF-A0AAD6SN16-F1
#
_cell.length_a   1.000
_cell.length_b   1.000
_cell.length_c   1.000
_cell.angle_alpha   90.00
_cell.angle_beta   90.00
_cell.angle_gamma   90.00
#
_symmetry.space_group_name_H-M   'P 1'
#
loop_
_entity.id
_entity.type
_entity.pdbx_description
1 polymer ?
#
loop_
_entity_poly.entity_id
_entity_poly.type
_entity_poly.pdbx_seq_one_letter_code
_entity_poly.pdbx_strand_id
1 'polypeptide(L)'
;RVFALIVAVDKYASGAVWNLESCVDDAQQIQRWLRKDLKVPKHQICTLLDKHATKENIEKSFLRHLVHNEKIRSGDAILVYFAGHGSTVPAPNGWFHKGSVAGTAEVLCSYDFGQRGVVGISDRSLQAMLEELSKAKGDNIAVILDSCFAPLQSPSNIRDRRHTRWTPSEKVTPQDLLEGLWPAADSQVYPRGVGFCNTGNSAYTLLAACSPGEKAIEGKDGGKFTSAFLETARETPLHSASYVSLLRHIRPKIGEGQRPLFAGANATRPVFNAVPFLPDQAYVQTDPVHDPKMLRIGLGAVHGVVEGTEFSVHGHNCRGSSNPAIAHVSVTDVYPTWSFGYTSHSVPSGCWAQIKRWNNHGGFRLQPRRSLCLLRRPSLATLRSVGRSIFHRSKW
;
A
#
# COMPACT_ATOMS: atom_id res chain seq x y z
N ARG A 1 -7.96 -1.01 6.45
CA ARG A 1 -7.52 0.38 6.18
C ARG A 1 -6.04 0.36 5.83
N VAL A 2 -5.47 1.46 5.35
CA VAL A 2 -4.04 1.52 4.97
C VAL A 2 -3.34 2.60 5.77
N PHE A 3 -2.24 2.26 6.43
CA PHE A 3 -1.36 3.20 7.10
C PHE A 3 -0.01 3.23 6.39
N ALA A 4 0.66 4.38 6.38
CA ALA A 4 1.94 4.51 5.70
C ALA A 4 2.95 5.36 6.50
N LEU A 5 4.21 4.93 6.47
CA LEU A 5 5.38 5.75 6.77
C LEU A 5 6.19 5.91 5.48
N ILE A 6 6.34 7.15 5.02
CA ILE A 6 7.05 7.51 3.79
C ILE A 6 8.26 8.34 4.17
N VAL A 7 9.45 7.89 3.80
CA VAL A 7 10.72 8.55 4.09
C VAL A 7 11.41 8.86 2.77
N ALA A 8 11.88 10.09 2.59
CA ALA A 8 12.71 10.43 1.45
C ALA A 8 13.79 11.46 1.79
N VAL A 9 14.97 11.28 1.18
CA VAL A 9 16.13 12.13 1.42
C VAL A 9 16.80 12.48 0.10
N ASP A 10 16.64 13.72 -0.33
CA ASP A 10 17.41 14.31 -1.42
C ASP A 10 18.63 15.04 -0.89
N LYS A 11 18.45 15.78 0.20
CA LYS A 11 19.51 16.61 0.79
C LYS A 11 20.09 15.93 2.01
N TYR A 12 21.41 15.83 2.07
CA TYR A 12 22.11 15.25 3.21
C TYR A 12 22.85 16.33 4.00
N ALA A 13 22.90 16.18 5.32
CA ALA A 13 23.59 17.12 6.20
C ALA A 13 25.11 17.07 6.02
N SER A 14 25.66 15.89 5.73
CA SER A 14 27.10 15.69 5.55
C SER A 14 27.52 16.11 4.15
N GLY A 15 28.47 17.04 4.05
CA GLY A 15 29.06 17.43 2.76
C GLY A 15 29.89 16.32 2.08
N ALA A 16 30.07 15.16 2.71
CA ALA A 16 30.69 13.99 2.07
C ALA A 16 29.68 13.14 1.28
N VAL A 17 28.38 13.36 1.50
CA VAL A 17 27.29 12.71 0.78
C VAL A 17 26.78 13.71 -0.24
N TRP A 18 26.75 13.32 -1.52
CA TRP A 18 26.16 14.18 -2.54
C TRP A 18 24.64 14.17 -2.41
N ASN A 19 24.00 15.22 -2.90
CA ASN A 19 22.55 15.30 -2.91
C ASN A 19 21.98 14.58 -4.14
N LEU A 20 20.76 14.07 -3.97
CA LEU A 20 19.88 13.59 -5.02
C LEU A 20 18.85 14.68 -5.37
N GLU A 21 18.08 14.47 -6.43
CA GLU A 21 17.18 15.48 -6.98
C GLU A 21 15.69 15.07 -6.98
N SER A 22 15.38 13.79 -6.76
CA SER A 22 14.04 13.26 -7.08
C SER A 22 13.34 12.46 -5.98
N CYS A 23 14.03 12.09 -4.90
CA CYS A 23 13.48 11.23 -3.85
C CYS A 23 12.31 11.89 -3.13
N VAL A 24 12.36 13.21 -2.91
CA VAL A 24 11.28 13.96 -2.29
C VAL A 24 10.04 14.01 -3.18
N ASP A 25 10.21 14.17 -4.50
CA ASP A 25 9.08 14.10 -5.43
C ASP A 25 8.47 12.70 -5.50
N ASP A 26 9.31 11.66 -5.54
CA ASP A 26 8.88 10.25 -5.46
C ASP A 26 8.00 9.99 -4.23
N ALA A 27 8.43 10.43 -3.04
CA ALA A 27 7.64 10.32 -1.82
C ALA A 27 6.31 11.07 -1.89
N GLN A 28 6.29 12.25 -2.52
CA GLN A 28 5.07 13.01 -2.76
C GLN A 28 4.15 12.31 -3.75
N GLN A 29 4.68 11.66 -4.78
CA GLN A 29 3.92 10.87 -5.74
C GLN A 29 3.28 9.63 -5.09
N ILE A 30 4.02 8.91 -4.24
CA ILE A 30 3.48 7.81 -3.43
C ILE A 30 2.38 8.30 -2.48
N GLN A 31 2.61 9.41 -1.77
CA GLN A 31 1.58 10.01 -0.92
C GLN A 31 0.33 10.41 -1.73
N ARG A 32 0.51 10.98 -2.93
CA ARG A 32 -0.59 11.33 -3.83
C ARG A 32 -1.38 10.09 -4.25
N TRP A 33 -0.70 9.03 -4.68
CA TRP A 33 -1.33 7.76 -5.05
C TRP A 33 -2.16 7.17 -3.89
N LEU A 34 -1.59 7.08 -2.68
CA LEU A 34 -2.33 6.62 -1.50
C LEU A 34 -3.59 7.46 -1.25
N ARG A 35 -3.50 8.79 -1.31
CA ARG A 35 -4.61 9.69 -0.97
C ARG A 35 -5.66 9.79 -2.07
N LYS A 36 -5.24 9.85 -3.33
CA LYS A 36 -6.11 10.13 -4.48
C LYS A 36 -6.67 8.85 -5.07
N ASP A 37 -5.88 7.80 -5.15
CA ASP A 37 -6.24 6.59 -5.88
C ASP A 37 -6.80 5.57 -4.89
N LEU A 38 -6.09 5.34 -3.78
CA LEU A 38 -6.53 4.41 -2.71
C LEU A 38 -7.41 5.07 -1.62
N LYS A 39 -7.69 6.37 -1.73
CA LYS A 39 -8.53 7.15 -0.79
C LYS A 39 -8.07 7.09 0.68
N VAL A 40 -6.78 6.89 0.92
CA VAL A 40 -6.20 6.83 2.27
C VAL A 40 -6.28 8.22 2.94
N PRO A 41 -6.86 8.32 4.16
CA PRO A 41 -6.91 9.59 4.90
C PRO A 41 -5.52 10.13 5.23
N LYS A 42 -5.35 11.46 5.17
CA LYS A 42 -4.06 12.13 5.43
C LYS A 42 -3.45 11.75 6.78
N HIS A 43 -4.27 11.60 7.83
CA HIS A 43 -3.81 11.27 9.18
C HIS A 43 -3.28 9.83 9.34
N GLN A 44 -3.47 8.95 8.33
CA GLN A 44 -2.93 7.59 8.30
C GLN A 44 -1.55 7.54 7.63
N ILE A 45 -1.09 8.66 7.06
CA ILE A 45 0.19 8.77 6.35
C ILE A 45 1.12 9.70 7.12
N CYS A 46 2.25 9.16 7.57
CA CYS A 46 3.37 9.93 8.10
C CYS A 46 4.43 10.08 7.01
N THR A 47 4.94 11.30 6.80
CA THR A 47 5.94 11.57 5.76
C THR A 47 7.10 12.37 6.35
N LEU A 48 8.32 11.87 6.20
CA LEU A 48 9.57 12.50 6.64
C LEU A 48 10.43 12.80 5.41
N LEU A 49 10.78 14.08 5.21
CA LEU A 49 11.50 14.56 4.04
C LEU A 49 12.76 15.33 4.45
N ASP A 50 13.87 15.09 3.75
CA ASP A 50 15.16 15.78 3.94
C ASP A 50 15.50 15.92 5.43
N LYS A 51 15.69 17.15 5.93
CA LYS A 51 16.04 17.47 7.33
C LYS A 51 15.15 16.86 8.41
N HIS A 52 13.95 16.39 8.06
CA HIS A 52 13.05 15.71 8.98
C HIS A 52 13.26 14.19 9.01
N ALA A 53 13.89 13.62 7.99
CA ALA A 53 14.25 12.21 7.88
C ALA A 53 15.61 11.91 8.54
N THR A 54 15.82 12.41 9.76
CA THR A 54 16.95 11.99 10.62
C THR A 54 16.74 10.56 11.10
N LYS A 55 17.81 9.84 11.45
CA LYS A 55 17.73 8.48 11.99
C LYS A 55 16.74 8.42 13.16
N GLU A 56 16.92 9.30 14.13
CA GLU A 56 16.08 9.40 15.32
C GLU A 56 14.59 9.66 14.97
N ASN A 57 14.30 10.55 14.03
CA ASN A 57 12.91 10.84 13.65
C ASN A 57 12.27 9.68 12.89
N ILE A 58 13.02 8.95 12.07
CA ILE A 58 12.53 7.75 11.38
C ILE A 58 12.14 6.69 12.43
N GLU A 59 13.05 6.38 13.36
CA GLU A 59 12.82 5.39 14.42
C GLU A 59 11.64 5.79 15.33
N LYS A 60 11.62 7.03 15.83
CA LYS A 60 10.52 7.53 16.68
C LYS A 60 9.18 7.56 15.95
N SER A 61 9.18 7.93 14.66
CA SER A 61 7.96 7.95 13.87
C SER A 61 7.46 6.54 13.58
N PHE A 62 8.35 5.58 13.32
CA PHE A 62 8.00 4.18 13.17
C PHE A 62 7.31 3.64 14.44
N LEU A 63 7.91 3.84 15.61
CA LEU A 63 7.30 3.45 16.89
C LEU A 63 5.94 4.13 17.10
N ARG A 64 5.89 5.45 17.07
CA ARG A 64 4.68 6.21 17.42
C ARG A 64 3.55 6.03 16.39
N HIS A 65 3.87 6.07 15.10
CA HIS A 65 2.87 6.07 14.02
C HIS A 65 2.42 4.68 13.60
N LEU A 66 3.27 3.67 13.73
CA LEU A 66 2.97 2.30 13.28
C LEU A 66 2.80 1.35 14.47
N VAL A 67 3.81 1.20 15.33
CA VAL A 67 3.80 0.18 16.40
C VAL A 67 2.80 0.52 17.50
N HIS A 68 2.92 1.69 18.12
CA HIS A 68 2.10 2.14 19.25
C HIS A 68 0.77 2.79 18.83
N ASN A 69 0.48 2.82 17.53
CA ASN A 69 -0.74 3.45 17.04
C ASN A 69 -1.96 2.54 17.24
N GLU A 70 -2.77 2.84 18.26
CA GLU A 70 -3.98 2.10 18.61
C GLU A 70 -5.06 2.10 17.51
N LYS A 71 -4.98 3.04 16.55
CA LYS A 71 -5.92 3.07 15.42
C LYS A 71 -5.66 1.96 14.42
N ILE A 72 -4.44 1.40 14.40
CA ILE A 72 -4.07 0.28 13.53
C ILE A 72 -4.48 -1.02 14.21
N ARG A 73 -5.35 -1.77 13.53
CA ARG A 73 -5.85 -3.08 13.96
C ARG A 73 -5.18 -4.18 13.17
N SER A 74 -5.16 -5.39 13.72
CA SER A 74 -4.72 -6.58 12.98
C SER A 74 -5.47 -6.70 11.66
N GLY A 75 -4.74 -6.94 10.57
CA GLY A 75 -5.26 -7.02 9.21
C GLY A 75 -5.34 -5.69 8.45
N ASP A 76 -5.16 -4.52 9.10
CA ASP A 76 -4.91 -3.29 8.38
C ASP A 76 -3.60 -3.41 7.57
N ALA A 77 -3.56 -2.80 6.39
CA ALA A 77 -2.38 -2.79 5.55
C ALA A 77 -1.42 -1.68 5.99
N ILE A 78 -0.12 -1.97 5.99
CA ILE A 78 0.92 -1.01 6.35
C ILE A 78 1.92 -0.90 5.21
N LEU A 79 2.25 0.33 4.79
CA LEU A 79 3.30 0.62 3.84
C LEU A 79 4.46 1.33 4.54
N VAL A 80 5.67 0.81 4.38
CA VAL A 80 6.91 1.52 4.68
C VAL A 80 7.60 1.80 3.35
N TYR A 81 7.77 3.07 3.00
CA TYR A 81 8.42 3.51 1.76
C TYR A 81 9.68 4.30 2.08
N PHE A 82 10.77 4.00 1.40
CA PHE A 82 12.01 4.76 1.48
C PHE A 82 12.56 5.07 0.09
N ALA A 83 12.95 6.32 -0.15
CA ALA A 83 13.73 6.75 -1.31
C ALA A 83 14.92 7.61 -0.90
N GLY A 84 16.12 7.26 -1.36
CA GLY A 84 17.35 7.96 -0.99
C GLY A 84 18.57 7.09 -1.22
N HIS A 85 19.72 7.52 -0.71
CA HIS A 85 20.94 6.73 -0.76
C HIS A 85 20.82 5.47 0.09
N GLY A 86 21.27 4.35 -0.47
CA GLY A 86 21.76 3.24 0.33
C GLY A 86 23.28 3.29 0.46
N SER A 87 23.82 2.52 1.40
CA SER A 87 25.26 2.30 1.54
C SER A 87 25.54 0.91 2.08
N THR A 88 26.82 0.56 2.18
CA THR A 88 27.31 -0.62 2.87
C THR A 88 28.36 -0.23 3.89
N VAL A 89 28.20 -0.68 5.13
CA VAL A 89 29.11 -0.40 6.25
C VAL A 89 29.76 -1.72 6.69
N PRO A 90 31.06 -1.76 7.03
CA PRO A 90 31.67 -2.99 7.55
C PRO A 90 30.98 -3.40 8.85
N ALA A 91 30.60 -4.67 8.96
CA ALA A 91 29.83 -5.15 10.11
C ALA A 91 30.72 -5.42 11.34
N PRO A 92 30.20 -5.24 12.56
CA PRO A 92 30.83 -5.70 13.79
C PRO A 92 31.13 -7.20 13.79
N ASN A 93 32.10 -7.59 14.62
CA ASN A 93 32.38 -9.00 14.87
C ASN A 93 31.14 -9.70 15.45
N GLY A 94 30.85 -10.91 14.97
CA GLY A 94 29.75 -11.74 15.46
C GLY A 94 28.43 -11.60 14.71
N TRP A 95 28.28 -10.63 13.81
CA TRP A 95 27.06 -10.45 12.98
C TRP A 95 26.85 -11.55 11.93
N PHE A 96 27.91 -12.30 11.60
CA PHE A 96 27.91 -13.36 10.60
C PHE A 96 28.56 -14.64 11.15
N HIS A 97 28.20 -15.80 10.59
CA HIS A 97 28.72 -17.10 11.03
C HIS A 97 30.26 -17.16 11.04
N LYS A 98 30.86 -17.88 12.00
CA LYS A 98 32.33 -18.04 12.13
C LYS A 98 32.95 -18.70 10.88
N GLY A 99 34.21 -18.35 10.55
CA GLY A 99 34.91 -18.82 9.34
C GLY A 99 34.73 -17.93 8.10
N SER A 100 34.20 -16.74 8.33
CA SER A 100 33.74 -15.79 7.33
C SER A 100 34.68 -14.58 7.22
N VAL A 101 35.21 -14.26 6.03
CA VAL A 101 35.84 -12.94 5.75
C VAL A 101 34.87 -11.80 6.13
N ALA A 102 35.40 -10.66 6.62
CA ALA A 102 34.63 -9.51 7.08
C ALA A 102 33.42 -9.19 6.16
N GLY A 103 32.21 -9.24 6.72
CA GLY A 103 30.98 -8.94 5.99
C GLY A 103 30.59 -7.47 6.12
N THR A 104 29.69 -7.01 5.25
CA THR A 104 29.10 -5.66 5.30
C THR A 104 27.62 -5.73 5.63
N ALA A 105 27.12 -4.70 6.29
CA ALA A 105 25.69 -4.45 6.50
C ALA A 105 25.20 -3.39 5.51
N GLU A 106 24.03 -3.61 4.94
CA GLU A 106 23.37 -2.61 4.09
C GLU A 106 22.65 -1.59 4.98
N VAL A 107 22.71 -0.31 4.60
CA VAL A 107 22.06 0.77 5.35
C VAL A 107 21.28 1.70 4.44
N LEU A 108 20.13 2.16 4.91
CA LEU A 108 19.38 3.29 4.34
C LEU A 108 19.91 4.58 4.96
N CYS A 109 20.46 5.47 4.14
CA CYS A 109 21.08 6.70 4.61
C CYS A 109 19.99 7.71 5.00
N SER A 110 19.90 8.03 6.28
CA SER A 110 19.08 9.15 6.78
C SER A 110 19.72 10.50 6.42
N TYR A 111 18.98 11.60 6.64
CA TYR A 111 19.47 12.97 6.42
C TYR A 111 20.83 13.25 7.08
N ASP A 112 21.00 12.74 8.29
CA ASP A 112 22.16 12.89 9.15
C ASP A 112 23.23 11.80 8.93
N PHE A 113 23.13 10.98 7.88
CA PHE A 113 24.13 9.95 7.58
C PHE A 113 25.56 10.53 7.50
N GLY A 114 26.49 9.90 8.20
CA GLY A 114 27.89 10.32 8.30
C GLY A 114 28.13 11.58 9.16
N GLN A 115 27.09 12.13 9.81
CA GLN A 115 27.26 13.15 10.84
C GLN A 115 27.52 12.49 12.18
N ARG A 116 28.67 12.78 12.79
CA ARG A 116 29.01 12.35 14.16
C ARG A 116 28.75 10.85 14.42
N GLY A 117 29.10 9.99 13.45
CA GLY A 117 28.90 8.54 13.56
C GLY A 117 27.51 8.02 13.18
N VAL A 118 26.57 8.83 12.72
CA VAL A 118 25.22 8.32 12.36
C VAL A 118 25.28 7.46 11.08
N VAL A 119 24.89 6.18 11.19
CA VAL A 119 24.87 5.18 10.09
C VAL A 119 23.53 5.06 9.35
N GLY A 120 22.49 5.78 9.76
CA GLY A 120 21.13 5.60 9.23
C GLY A 120 20.45 4.32 9.75
N ILE A 121 19.59 3.69 8.93
CA ILE A 121 18.83 2.48 9.30
C ILE A 121 19.45 1.26 8.62
N SER A 122 20.05 0.36 9.39
CA SER A 122 20.61 -0.88 8.86
C SER A 122 19.55 -1.91 8.50
N ASP A 123 19.92 -2.89 7.66
CA ASP A 123 19.12 -4.09 7.40
C ASP A 123 18.70 -4.82 8.69
N ARG A 124 19.60 -4.93 9.68
CA ARG A 124 19.31 -5.46 11.02
C ARG A 124 18.30 -4.62 11.78
N SER A 125 18.47 -3.31 11.80
CA SER A 125 17.56 -2.39 12.48
C SER A 125 16.16 -2.47 11.87
N LEU A 126 16.07 -2.38 10.53
CA LEU A 126 14.79 -2.45 9.85
C LEU A 126 14.11 -3.81 10.05
N GLN A 127 14.87 -4.90 10.05
CA GLN A 127 14.31 -6.22 10.34
C GLN A 127 13.73 -6.29 11.77
N ALA A 128 14.47 -5.85 12.78
CA ALA A 128 13.98 -5.82 14.16
C ALA A 128 12.73 -4.93 14.32
N MET A 129 12.73 -3.75 13.67
CA MET A 129 11.58 -2.83 13.62
C MET A 129 10.34 -3.52 13.03
N LEU A 130 10.49 -4.21 11.89
CA LEU A 130 9.40 -4.88 11.19
C LEU A 130 8.91 -6.13 11.93
N GLU A 131 9.80 -6.87 12.60
CA GLU A 131 9.43 -7.98 13.47
C GLU A 131 8.56 -7.52 14.63
N GLU A 132 8.93 -6.42 15.31
CA GLU A 132 8.09 -5.84 16.36
C GLU A 132 6.75 -5.36 15.81
N LEU A 133 6.77 -4.64 14.68
CA LEU A 133 5.55 -4.17 14.04
C LEU A 133 4.61 -5.32 13.67
N SER A 134 5.15 -6.41 13.12
CA SER A 134 4.35 -7.58 12.75
C SER A 134 3.75 -8.30 13.94
N LYS A 135 4.48 -8.41 15.06
CA LYS A 135 3.95 -8.94 16.32
C LYS A 135 2.81 -8.06 16.85
N ALA A 136 2.92 -6.75 16.70
CA ALA A 136 1.92 -5.80 17.17
C ALA A 136 0.67 -5.71 16.26
N LYS A 137 0.84 -5.78 14.93
CA LYS A 137 -0.20 -5.39 13.94
C LYS A 137 -0.51 -6.44 12.87
N GLY A 138 0.19 -7.58 12.85
CA GLY A 138 0.05 -8.62 11.84
C GLY A 138 0.96 -8.44 10.63
N ASP A 139 0.81 -9.33 9.64
CA ASP A 139 1.78 -9.53 8.55
C ASP A 139 1.44 -8.82 7.23
N ASN A 140 0.43 -7.93 7.23
CA ASN A 140 0.03 -7.16 6.05
C ASN A 140 0.91 -5.90 5.88
N ILE A 141 2.22 -6.11 5.90
CA ILE A 141 3.24 -5.06 5.84
C ILE A 141 3.97 -5.14 4.51
N ALA A 142 3.95 -4.06 3.75
CA ALA A 142 4.71 -3.90 2.53
C ALA A 142 5.82 -2.87 2.75
N VAL A 143 7.03 -3.23 2.35
CA VAL A 143 8.22 -2.38 2.39
C VAL A 143 8.66 -2.14 0.96
N ILE A 144 8.84 -0.88 0.59
CA ILE A 144 9.29 -0.47 -0.73
C ILE A 144 10.55 0.37 -0.56
N LEU A 145 11.67 -0.11 -1.10
CA LEU A 145 12.97 0.55 -1.03
C LEU A 145 13.42 0.97 -2.42
N ASP A 146 13.44 2.27 -2.69
CA ASP A 146 14.00 2.86 -3.91
C ASP A 146 15.40 3.42 -3.67
N SER A 147 16.33 2.48 -3.43
CA SER A 147 17.74 2.68 -3.08
C SER A 147 18.60 1.52 -3.59
N CYS A 148 19.92 1.68 -3.59
CA CYS A 148 20.88 0.59 -3.86
C CYS A 148 22.08 0.66 -2.90
N PHE A 149 22.76 -0.47 -2.68
CA PHE A 149 23.66 -0.64 -1.51
C PHE A 149 25.11 -0.98 -1.85
N ALA A 150 25.34 -1.78 -2.89
CA ALA A 150 26.66 -2.22 -3.31
C ALA A 150 26.80 -2.25 -4.84
N PRO A 151 26.53 -1.14 -5.56
CA PRO A 151 26.63 -1.14 -7.00
C PRO A 151 28.08 -1.35 -7.45
N LEU A 152 28.28 -2.17 -8.48
CA LEU A 152 29.60 -2.35 -9.11
C LEU A 152 30.18 -0.99 -9.51
N GLN A 153 31.44 -0.72 -9.16
CA GLN A 153 32.11 0.54 -9.44
C GLN A 153 32.92 0.42 -10.74
N SER A 154 32.34 0.82 -11.87
CA SER A 154 33.05 0.97 -13.15
C SER A 154 33.34 2.47 -13.43
N PRO A 155 34.27 2.80 -14.35
CA PRO A 155 34.55 4.20 -14.70
C PRO A 155 33.33 4.99 -15.16
N SER A 156 32.38 4.37 -15.87
CA SER A 156 31.11 5.00 -16.24
C SER A 156 30.23 5.27 -15.02
N ASN A 157 30.18 4.32 -14.09
CA ASN A 157 29.34 4.41 -12.89
C ASN A 157 29.80 5.54 -11.95
N ILE A 158 31.11 5.77 -11.89
CA ILE A 158 31.69 6.87 -11.10
C ILE A 158 31.32 8.23 -11.70
N ARG A 159 31.25 8.35 -13.03
CA ARG A 159 30.83 9.59 -13.71
C ARG A 159 29.37 9.94 -13.44
N ASP A 160 28.50 8.92 -13.38
CA ASP A 160 27.05 9.08 -13.18
C ASP A 160 26.61 8.89 -11.72
N ARG A 161 27.55 8.89 -10.76
CA ARG A 161 27.26 8.62 -9.34
C ARG A 161 26.24 9.58 -8.74
N ARG A 162 26.17 10.83 -9.24
CA ARG A 162 25.23 11.85 -8.76
C ARG A 162 23.76 11.47 -8.93
N HIS A 163 23.45 10.62 -9.92
CA HIS A 163 22.10 10.11 -10.18
C HIS A 163 21.89 8.70 -9.63
N THR A 164 22.90 8.11 -9.00
CA THR A 164 22.81 6.79 -8.39
C THR A 164 22.41 6.93 -6.93
N ARG A 165 21.38 6.21 -6.51
CA ARG A 165 20.87 6.19 -5.13
C ARG A 165 21.74 5.34 -4.20
N TRP A 166 23.04 5.62 -4.20
CA TRP A 166 24.07 5.01 -3.36
C TRP A 166 25.11 6.03 -2.94
N THR A 167 25.73 5.90 -1.76
CA THR A 167 26.86 6.74 -1.33
C THR A 167 27.88 5.90 -0.54
N PRO A 168 29.20 6.20 -0.57
CA PRO A 168 30.18 5.47 0.23
C PRO A 168 30.07 5.83 1.72
N SER A 169 30.55 4.94 2.58
CA SER A 169 30.42 5.03 4.04
C SER A 169 31.73 5.49 4.72
N GLU A 170 32.40 6.52 4.20
CA GLU A 170 33.77 6.87 4.64
C GLU A 170 33.87 7.43 6.07
N LYS A 171 32.77 7.95 6.62
CA LYS A 171 32.73 8.62 7.93
C LYS A 171 32.06 7.81 9.04
N VAL A 172 31.84 6.52 8.82
CA VAL A 172 31.19 5.63 9.78
C VAL A 172 32.03 4.40 10.05
N THR A 173 31.93 3.90 11.27
CA THR A 173 32.66 2.76 11.79
C THR A 173 31.73 1.58 12.01
N PRO A 174 32.25 0.35 12.14
CA PRO A 174 31.42 -0.80 12.49
C PRO A 174 30.66 -0.61 13.81
N GLN A 175 31.28 0.00 14.81
CA GLN A 175 30.68 0.21 16.13
C GLN A 175 29.43 1.09 16.08
N ASP A 176 29.40 2.04 15.15
CA ASP A 176 28.25 2.93 14.95
C ASP A 176 26.96 2.19 14.53
N LEU A 177 27.09 0.96 13.98
CA LEU A 177 25.95 0.10 13.65
C LEU A 177 25.19 -0.43 14.88
N LEU A 178 25.84 -0.42 16.05
CA LEU A 178 25.25 -0.90 17.31
C LEU A 178 24.41 0.20 18.01
N GLU A 179 24.49 1.44 17.54
CA GLU A 179 23.70 2.53 18.09
C GLU A 179 22.31 2.53 17.45
N GLY A 180 21.23 2.45 18.24
CA GLY A 180 19.86 2.50 17.71
C GLY A 180 18.80 2.22 18.77
N LEU A 181 17.53 2.41 18.42
CA LEU A 181 16.41 2.15 19.35
C LEU A 181 16.05 0.65 19.49
N TRP A 182 16.62 -0.23 18.66
CA TRP A 182 16.31 -1.67 18.64
C TRP A 182 17.52 -2.55 18.99
N PRO A 183 17.77 -2.84 20.28
CA PRO A 183 18.87 -3.71 20.71
C PRO A 183 18.80 -5.14 20.14
N ALA A 184 17.61 -5.60 19.75
CA ALA A 184 17.40 -6.90 19.13
C ALA A 184 18.15 -7.04 17.78
N ALA A 185 18.45 -5.93 17.12
CA ALA A 185 19.22 -5.89 15.87
C ALA A 185 20.61 -6.53 16.01
N ASP A 186 21.22 -6.43 17.19
CA ASP A 186 22.60 -6.86 17.43
C ASP A 186 22.71 -8.33 17.87
N SER A 187 21.58 -8.97 18.20
CA SER A 187 21.56 -10.28 18.86
C SER A 187 21.51 -11.47 17.90
N GLN A 188 21.35 -11.23 16.59
CA GLN A 188 21.11 -12.30 15.61
C GLN A 188 22.23 -12.42 14.57
N VAL A 189 22.64 -13.66 14.31
CA VAL A 189 23.64 -14.01 13.28
C VAL A 189 22.91 -14.29 11.97
N TYR A 190 23.27 -13.60 10.89
CA TYR A 190 22.62 -13.76 9.58
C TYR A 190 23.53 -14.46 8.57
N PRO A 191 22.97 -15.05 7.50
CA PRO A 191 23.75 -15.39 6.32
C PRO A 191 24.36 -14.13 5.68
N ARG A 192 25.48 -14.28 4.97
CA ARG A 192 26.14 -13.15 4.28
C ARG A 192 25.49 -12.85 2.94
N GLY A 193 25.58 -11.59 2.51
CA GLY A 193 25.18 -11.16 1.16
C GLY A 193 23.67 -11.06 0.92
N VAL A 194 22.85 -11.24 1.95
CA VAL A 194 21.38 -11.12 1.86
C VAL A 194 20.90 -9.68 2.06
N GLY A 195 21.57 -8.90 2.92
CA GLY A 195 21.19 -7.51 3.20
C GLY A 195 19.71 -7.37 3.59
N PHE A 196 19.04 -6.38 3.02
CA PHE A 196 17.58 -6.18 3.19
C PHE A 196 16.72 -7.35 2.65
N CYS A 197 17.29 -8.21 1.81
CA CYS A 197 16.55 -9.33 1.20
C CYS A 197 16.40 -10.54 2.14
N ASN A 198 16.92 -10.47 3.38
CA ASN A 198 16.74 -11.51 4.39
C ASN A 198 15.29 -11.60 4.92
N THR A 199 14.38 -12.05 4.05
CA THR A 199 12.93 -12.02 4.29
C THR A 199 12.30 -13.40 4.33
N GLY A 200 13.10 -14.47 4.22
CA GLY A 200 12.61 -15.84 4.01
C GLY A 200 11.64 -16.35 5.07
N ASN A 201 11.75 -15.84 6.31
CA ASN A 201 10.86 -16.14 7.43
C ASN A 201 10.11 -14.90 7.96
N SER A 202 10.15 -13.78 7.24
CA SER A 202 9.70 -12.49 7.75
C SER A 202 8.23 -12.24 7.45
N ALA A 203 7.53 -11.61 8.39
CA ALA A 203 6.10 -11.29 8.28
C ALA A 203 5.81 -10.04 7.42
N TYR A 204 6.68 -9.71 6.47
CA TYR A 204 6.49 -8.57 5.57
C TYR A 204 6.91 -8.91 4.14
N THR A 205 6.42 -8.12 3.20
CA THR A 205 6.81 -8.18 1.79
C THR A 205 7.75 -7.03 1.49
N LEU A 206 8.87 -7.30 0.81
CA LEU A 206 9.82 -6.31 0.31
C LEU A 206 9.76 -6.21 -1.22
N LEU A 207 9.69 -4.97 -1.71
CA LEU A 207 10.05 -4.59 -3.07
C LEU A 207 11.30 -3.71 -3.02
N ALA A 208 12.39 -4.16 -3.64
CA ALA A 208 13.60 -3.39 -3.79
C ALA A 208 13.76 -2.93 -5.24
N ALA A 209 14.21 -1.70 -5.44
CA ALA A 209 14.35 -1.09 -6.75
C ALA A 209 15.38 -1.78 -7.65
N CYS A 210 16.37 -2.46 -7.07
CA CYS A 210 17.36 -3.22 -7.82
C CYS A 210 17.81 -4.48 -7.05
N SER A 211 18.46 -5.40 -7.74
CA SER A 211 19.03 -6.60 -7.12
C SER A 211 20.39 -6.29 -6.47
N PRO A 212 20.92 -7.13 -5.56
CA PRO A 212 22.26 -6.94 -5.02
C PRO A 212 23.32 -6.79 -6.13
N GLY A 213 24.23 -5.82 -5.98
CA GLY A 213 25.24 -5.51 -6.99
C GLY A 213 24.81 -4.53 -8.09
N GLU A 214 23.51 -4.27 -8.23
CA GLU A 214 22.96 -3.34 -9.22
C GLU A 214 22.77 -1.93 -8.67
N LYS A 215 22.24 -1.05 -9.53
CA LYS A 215 21.94 0.34 -9.21
C LYS A 215 20.46 0.63 -9.26
N ALA A 216 20.04 1.48 -8.33
CA ALA A 216 18.84 2.27 -8.44
C ALA A 216 19.25 3.69 -8.86
N ILE A 217 18.64 4.22 -9.91
CA ILE A 217 18.97 5.54 -10.45
C ILE A 217 17.75 6.45 -10.52
N GLU A 218 18.00 7.74 -10.40
CA GLU A 218 17.03 8.80 -10.66
C GLU A 218 17.18 9.41 -12.04
N GLY A 219 16.04 9.83 -12.60
CA GLY A 219 15.95 10.60 -13.83
C GLY A 219 15.08 11.84 -13.63
N LYS A 220 14.73 12.49 -14.74
CA LYS A 220 13.91 13.72 -14.72
C LYS A 220 12.53 13.51 -14.11
N ASP A 221 11.99 12.29 -14.24
CA ASP A 221 10.62 11.94 -13.84
C ASP A 221 10.54 11.20 -12.49
N GLY A 222 11.62 11.19 -11.71
CA GLY A 222 11.69 10.44 -10.45
C GLY A 222 12.74 9.33 -10.45
N GLY A 223 12.69 8.51 -9.39
CA GLY A 223 13.38 7.23 -9.35
C GLY A 223 12.78 6.27 -10.37
N LYS A 224 13.60 5.63 -11.21
CA LYS A 224 13.10 4.74 -12.27
C LYS A 224 12.12 3.68 -11.75
N PHE A 225 12.40 3.13 -10.57
CA PHE A 225 11.55 2.14 -9.95
C PHE A 225 10.23 2.74 -9.45
N THR A 226 10.26 3.85 -8.71
CA THR A 226 9.04 4.49 -8.21
C THR A 226 8.12 4.93 -9.35
N SER A 227 8.64 5.54 -10.41
CA SER A 227 7.83 5.97 -11.57
C SER A 227 7.18 4.76 -12.25
N ALA A 228 7.95 3.69 -12.51
CA ALA A 228 7.42 2.46 -13.11
C ALA A 228 6.42 1.74 -12.19
N PHE A 229 6.65 1.73 -10.88
CA PHE A 229 5.73 1.18 -9.89
C PHE A 229 4.38 1.90 -9.91
N LEU A 230 4.40 3.23 -9.88
CA LEU A 230 3.18 4.05 -9.86
C LEU A 230 2.39 3.96 -11.17
N GLU A 231 3.07 3.96 -12.31
CA GLU A 231 2.45 3.76 -13.61
C GLU A 231 1.75 2.39 -13.67
N THR A 232 2.48 1.33 -13.34
CA THR A 232 1.96 -0.04 -13.33
C THR A 232 0.81 -0.21 -12.33
N ALA A 233 0.91 0.40 -11.15
CA ALA A 233 -0.11 0.35 -10.12
C ALA A 233 -1.45 0.99 -10.56
N ARG A 234 -1.41 1.99 -11.44
CA ARG A 234 -2.61 2.64 -11.99
C ARG A 234 -3.24 1.90 -13.16
N GLU A 235 -2.46 1.07 -13.85
CA GLU A 235 -2.93 0.27 -14.98
C GLU A 235 -3.43 -1.11 -14.55
N THR A 236 -2.89 -1.65 -13.45
CA THR A 236 -3.14 -3.02 -13.01
C THR A 236 -4.33 -3.10 -12.04
N PRO A 237 -5.19 -4.13 -12.16
CA PRO A 237 -6.22 -4.41 -11.16
C PRO A 237 -5.62 -4.91 -9.82
N LEU A 238 -5.21 -3.97 -8.95
CA LEU A 238 -4.48 -4.27 -7.72
C LEU A 238 -5.24 -5.11 -6.68
N HIS A 239 -6.58 -5.17 -6.78
CA HIS A 239 -7.41 -5.99 -5.88
C HIS A 239 -7.15 -7.50 -6.03
N SER A 240 -6.65 -7.94 -7.19
CA SER A 240 -6.35 -9.35 -7.48
C SER A 240 -4.89 -9.58 -7.82
N ALA A 241 -4.15 -8.55 -8.26
CA ALA A 241 -2.73 -8.67 -8.54
C ALA A 241 -1.90 -8.86 -7.27
N SER A 242 -0.97 -9.82 -7.29
CA SER A 242 0.07 -9.98 -6.28
C SER A 242 1.24 -9.03 -6.53
N TYR A 243 2.08 -8.82 -5.51
CA TYR A 243 3.33 -8.07 -5.66
C TYR A 243 4.26 -8.69 -6.71
N VAL A 244 4.30 -10.02 -6.83
CA VAL A 244 5.10 -10.72 -7.84
C VAL A 244 4.55 -10.47 -9.25
N SER A 245 3.22 -10.52 -9.43
CA SER A 245 2.63 -10.18 -10.73
C SER A 245 2.83 -8.71 -11.08
N LEU A 246 2.76 -7.80 -10.10
CA LEU A 246 3.01 -6.39 -10.32
C LEU A 246 4.46 -6.16 -10.77
N LEU A 247 5.42 -6.82 -10.11
CA LEU A 247 6.84 -6.73 -10.44
C LEU A 247 7.14 -7.20 -11.89
N ARG A 248 6.43 -8.21 -12.39
CA ARG A 248 6.56 -8.67 -13.78
C ARG A 248 6.19 -7.58 -14.80
N HIS A 249 5.23 -6.72 -14.48
CA HIS A 249 4.82 -5.60 -15.34
C HIS A 249 5.71 -4.36 -15.14
N ILE A 250 6.33 -4.19 -13.97
CA ILE A 250 7.28 -3.10 -13.69
C ILE A 250 8.59 -3.30 -14.46
N ARG A 251 9.12 -4.53 -14.47
CA ARG A 251 10.42 -4.87 -15.09
C ARG A 251 10.62 -4.34 -16.52
N PRO A 252 9.69 -4.54 -17.48
CA PRO A 252 9.88 -4.03 -18.84
C PRO A 252 9.89 -2.48 -18.92
N LYS A 253 9.31 -1.76 -17.94
CA LYS A 253 9.25 -0.29 -17.93
C LYS A 253 10.53 0.39 -17.45
N ILE A 254 11.35 -0.28 -16.63
CA ILE A 254 12.58 0.28 -16.05
C ILE A 254 13.75 0.26 -17.05
N GLY A 255 13.71 -0.66 -18.02
CA GLY A 255 14.75 -0.87 -19.02
C GLY A 255 15.95 -1.68 -18.51
N GLU A 256 16.99 -1.79 -19.33
CA GLU A 256 18.20 -2.54 -19.00
C GLU A 256 19.04 -1.81 -17.93
N GLY A 257 19.65 -2.58 -17.01
CA GLY A 257 20.59 -2.07 -16.00
C GLY A 257 20.03 -1.86 -14.58
N GLN A 258 18.73 -2.05 -14.36
CA GLN A 258 18.11 -2.04 -13.03
C GLN A 258 17.00 -3.10 -12.98
N ARG A 259 17.18 -4.14 -12.16
CA ARG A 259 16.23 -5.26 -12.02
C ARG A 259 15.60 -5.25 -10.64
N PRO A 260 14.35 -4.80 -10.51
CA PRO A 260 13.70 -4.78 -9.23
C PRO A 260 13.41 -6.20 -8.74
N LEU A 261 13.44 -6.34 -7.42
CA LEU A 261 13.40 -7.59 -6.71
C LEU A 261 12.21 -7.63 -5.76
N PHE A 262 11.62 -8.81 -5.63
CA PHE A 262 10.66 -9.14 -4.58
C PHE A 262 11.33 -10.09 -3.59
N ALA A 263 11.10 -9.86 -2.30
CA ALA A 263 11.52 -10.77 -1.24
C ALA A 263 10.40 -10.90 -0.17
N GLY A 264 10.11 -12.12 0.28
CA GLY A 264 9.13 -12.39 1.34
C GLY A 264 8.31 -13.66 1.07
N ALA A 265 7.67 -14.19 2.12
CA ALA A 265 6.95 -15.46 2.05
C ALA A 265 5.59 -15.39 1.29
N ASN A 266 4.96 -14.21 1.26
CA ASN A 266 3.58 -14.02 0.76
C ASN A 266 3.51 -13.67 -0.74
N ALA A 267 4.21 -14.43 -1.59
CA ALA A 267 4.37 -14.14 -3.03
C ALA A 267 3.04 -14.10 -3.83
N THR A 268 2.03 -14.85 -3.41
CA THR A 268 0.73 -14.95 -4.11
C THR A 268 -0.33 -14.01 -3.53
N ARG A 269 -0.06 -13.36 -2.39
CA ARG A 269 -1.03 -12.48 -1.73
C ARG A 269 -1.27 -11.24 -2.60
N PRO A 270 -2.55 -10.81 -2.79
CA PRO A 270 -2.84 -9.56 -3.47
C PRO A 270 -2.18 -8.36 -2.79
N VAL A 271 -1.97 -7.27 -3.53
CA VAL A 271 -1.42 -6.03 -2.99
C VAL A 271 -2.26 -5.58 -1.78
N PHE A 272 -1.59 -5.34 -0.64
CA PHE A 272 -2.23 -5.01 0.64
C PHE A 272 -3.31 -6.01 1.11
N ASN A 273 -3.21 -7.28 0.70
CA ASN A 273 -4.22 -8.31 0.93
C ASN A 273 -5.63 -7.89 0.46
N ALA A 274 -5.68 -7.11 -0.61
CA ALA A 274 -6.88 -6.49 -1.16
C ALA A 274 -7.67 -5.54 -0.22
N VAL A 275 -7.17 -5.27 0.99
CA VAL A 275 -7.86 -4.47 2.03
C VAL A 275 -8.36 -3.09 1.58
N PRO A 276 -7.64 -2.29 0.77
CA PRO A 276 -8.16 -1.00 0.34
C PRO A 276 -9.24 -1.08 -0.75
N PHE A 277 -9.39 -2.23 -1.43
CA PHE A 277 -10.21 -2.34 -2.63
C PHE A 277 -11.59 -2.91 -2.33
N LEU A 278 -12.42 -2.10 -1.67
CA LEU A 278 -13.78 -2.49 -1.31
C LEU A 278 -14.71 -2.49 -2.53
N PRO A 279 -15.72 -3.39 -2.57
CA PRO A 279 -16.76 -3.36 -3.59
C PRO A 279 -17.48 -2.01 -3.65
N ASP A 280 -17.71 -1.52 -4.87
CA ASP A 280 -18.50 -0.34 -5.15
C ASP A 280 -19.92 -0.72 -5.56
N GLN A 281 -20.91 -0.27 -4.77
CA GLN A 281 -22.32 -0.53 -5.01
C GLN A 281 -22.89 0.23 -6.23
N ALA A 282 -22.14 1.18 -6.80
CA ALA A 282 -22.52 1.83 -8.05
C ALA A 282 -22.45 0.89 -9.27
N TYR A 283 -21.75 -0.25 -9.13
CA TYR A 283 -21.66 -1.28 -10.15
C TYR A 283 -22.64 -2.41 -9.83
N VAL A 284 -23.33 -2.88 -10.86
CA VAL A 284 -24.25 -4.01 -10.77
C VAL A 284 -23.76 -5.16 -11.62
N GLN A 285 -23.95 -6.39 -11.14
CA GLN A 285 -23.52 -7.57 -11.87
C GLN A 285 -24.32 -7.72 -13.17
N THR A 286 -23.64 -8.15 -14.24
CA THR A 286 -24.27 -8.50 -15.51
C THR A 286 -24.31 -10.02 -15.66
N ASP A 287 -25.44 -10.54 -16.12
CA ASP A 287 -25.55 -11.95 -16.50
C ASP A 287 -25.42 -12.08 -18.03
N PRO A 288 -24.57 -12.98 -18.54
CA PRO A 288 -24.57 -13.31 -19.96
C PRO A 288 -25.90 -14.00 -20.31
N VAL A 289 -26.41 -13.72 -21.50
CA VAL A 289 -27.54 -14.46 -22.09
C VAL A 289 -27.05 -15.27 -23.28
N HIS A 290 -27.97 -16.00 -23.94
CA HIS A 290 -27.61 -16.89 -25.04
C HIS A 290 -26.93 -16.12 -26.20
N ASP A 291 -27.32 -14.88 -26.46
CA ASP A 291 -26.62 -14.01 -27.40
C ASP A 291 -25.39 -13.38 -26.72
N PRO A 292 -24.16 -13.65 -27.21
CA PRO A 292 -22.93 -13.13 -26.62
C PRO A 292 -22.79 -11.60 -26.67
N LYS A 293 -23.59 -10.90 -27.48
CA LYS A 293 -23.63 -9.43 -27.56
C LYS A 293 -24.72 -8.81 -26.70
N MET A 294 -25.54 -9.61 -26.03
CA MET A 294 -26.62 -9.14 -25.19
C MET A 294 -26.26 -9.39 -23.73
N LEU A 295 -26.58 -8.42 -22.88
CA LEU A 295 -26.32 -8.51 -21.44
C LEU A 295 -27.59 -8.23 -20.68
N ARG A 296 -27.83 -9.04 -19.64
CA ARG A 296 -28.83 -8.72 -18.62
C ARG A 296 -28.18 -7.89 -17.53
N ILE A 297 -28.76 -6.75 -17.22
CA ILE A 297 -28.28 -5.82 -16.19
C ILE A 297 -29.27 -5.82 -15.02
N GLY A 298 -28.77 -5.94 -13.79
CA GLY A 298 -29.58 -5.94 -12.56
C GLY A 298 -30.20 -4.57 -12.19
N LEU A 299 -30.50 -3.71 -13.15
CA LEU A 299 -31.18 -2.43 -12.98
C LEU A 299 -32.31 -2.29 -14.00
N GLY A 300 -33.42 -1.68 -13.60
CA GLY A 300 -34.66 -1.68 -14.37
C GLY A 300 -35.51 -0.44 -14.07
N ALA A 301 -36.77 -0.44 -14.48
CA ALA A 301 -37.66 0.72 -14.41
C ALA A 301 -37.77 1.32 -13.00
N VAL A 302 -37.82 0.49 -11.94
CA VAL A 302 -37.91 0.99 -10.55
C VAL A 302 -36.65 1.72 -10.08
N HIS A 303 -35.53 1.46 -10.76
CA HIS A 303 -34.26 2.13 -10.54
C HIS A 303 -34.11 3.39 -11.43
N GLY A 304 -35.13 3.72 -12.24
CA GLY A 304 -35.13 4.85 -13.16
C GLY A 304 -34.54 4.56 -14.54
N VAL A 305 -34.19 3.30 -14.85
CA VAL A 305 -33.68 2.90 -16.16
C VAL A 305 -34.81 2.97 -17.18
N VAL A 306 -34.53 3.58 -18.34
CA VAL A 306 -35.43 3.61 -19.51
C VAL A 306 -34.68 3.13 -20.75
N GLU A 307 -35.41 2.80 -21.81
CA GLU A 307 -34.81 2.47 -23.11
C GLU A 307 -33.86 3.58 -23.58
N GLY A 308 -32.70 3.19 -24.12
CA GLY A 308 -31.61 4.10 -24.50
C GLY A 308 -30.72 4.58 -23.35
N THR A 309 -30.99 4.18 -22.09
CA THR A 309 -30.03 4.40 -20.98
C THR A 309 -28.72 3.70 -21.30
N GLU A 310 -27.59 4.38 -21.10
CA GLU A 310 -26.27 3.86 -21.42
C GLU A 310 -25.53 3.40 -20.17
N PHE A 311 -24.98 2.20 -20.23
CA PHE A 311 -24.09 1.63 -19.23
C PHE A 311 -22.67 1.48 -19.79
N SER A 312 -21.67 1.66 -18.94
CA SER A 312 -20.33 1.13 -19.17
C SER A 312 -20.19 -0.21 -18.49
N VAL A 313 -19.54 -1.16 -19.16
CA VAL A 313 -19.27 -2.51 -18.67
C VAL A 313 -17.80 -2.60 -18.26
N HIS A 314 -17.52 -3.31 -17.18
CA HIS A 314 -16.24 -3.36 -16.48
C HIS A 314 -15.94 -4.78 -15.98
N GLY A 315 -14.67 -5.09 -15.76
CA GLY A 315 -14.25 -6.42 -15.32
C GLY A 315 -14.49 -6.72 -13.84
N HIS A 316 -14.63 -5.69 -12.99
CA HIS A 316 -14.89 -5.84 -11.56
C HIS A 316 -15.62 -4.62 -10.98
N ASN A 317 -15.93 -4.64 -9.68
CA ASN A 317 -16.56 -3.53 -8.95
C ASN A 317 -15.69 -2.93 -7.81
N CYS A 318 -14.44 -3.37 -7.64
CA CYS A 318 -13.59 -2.88 -6.56
C CYS A 318 -13.12 -1.42 -6.75
N ARG A 319 -13.28 -0.59 -5.72
CA ARG A 319 -12.78 0.80 -5.69
C ARG A 319 -11.26 0.86 -5.61
N GLY A 320 -10.66 1.93 -6.14
CA GLY A 320 -9.21 2.19 -6.00
C GLY A 320 -8.30 1.23 -6.79
N SER A 321 -8.88 0.30 -7.55
CA SER A 321 -8.21 -0.61 -8.47
C SER A 321 -8.51 -0.15 -9.89
N SER A 322 -7.54 -0.27 -10.80
CA SER A 322 -7.72 0.02 -12.23
C SER A 322 -8.90 -0.78 -12.80
N ASN A 323 -9.88 -0.10 -13.38
CA ASN A 323 -11.11 -0.71 -13.88
C ASN A 323 -11.64 -0.01 -15.15
N PRO A 324 -10.88 -0.02 -16.26
CA PRO A 324 -11.30 0.60 -17.51
C PRO A 324 -12.61 -0.03 -18.03
N ALA A 325 -13.41 0.76 -18.73
CA ALA A 325 -14.60 0.26 -19.40
C ALA A 325 -14.18 -0.66 -20.56
N ILE A 326 -14.68 -1.89 -20.57
CA ILE A 326 -14.43 -2.87 -21.63
C ILE A 326 -15.45 -2.76 -22.76
N ALA A 327 -16.67 -2.33 -22.45
CA ALA A 327 -17.73 -2.12 -23.44
C ALA A 327 -18.73 -1.06 -22.98
N HIS A 328 -19.62 -0.67 -23.90
CA HIS A 328 -20.79 0.14 -23.60
C HIS A 328 -22.05 -0.60 -24.04
N VAL A 329 -23.10 -0.46 -23.25
CA VAL A 329 -24.40 -1.07 -23.49
C VAL A 329 -25.44 0.02 -23.58
N SER A 330 -26.27 -0.02 -24.63
CA SER A 330 -27.51 0.75 -24.71
C SER A 330 -28.68 -0.17 -24.36
N VAL A 331 -29.49 0.24 -23.40
CA VAL A 331 -30.66 -0.53 -22.97
C VAL A 331 -31.71 -0.57 -24.08
N THR A 332 -32.20 -1.77 -24.40
CA THR A 332 -33.26 -2.01 -25.39
C THR A 332 -34.58 -2.39 -24.72
N ASP A 333 -34.53 -3.23 -23.70
CA ASP A 333 -35.71 -3.75 -23.03
C ASP A 333 -35.63 -3.50 -21.54
N VAL A 334 -36.68 -2.94 -20.96
CA VAL A 334 -36.72 -2.57 -19.54
C VAL A 334 -37.79 -3.37 -18.82
N TYR A 335 -37.38 -4.04 -17.75
CA TYR A 335 -38.27 -4.74 -16.82
C TYR A 335 -38.26 -4.02 -15.47
N PRO A 336 -39.13 -4.38 -14.51
CA PRO A 336 -39.22 -3.67 -13.24
C PRO A 336 -37.88 -3.55 -12.52
N THR A 337 -37.13 -4.66 -12.36
CA THR A 337 -35.90 -4.70 -11.56
C THR A 337 -34.63 -4.94 -12.37
N TRP A 338 -34.74 -5.22 -13.67
CA TRP A 338 -33.62 -5.52 -14.54
C TRP A 338 -33.89 -5.04 -15.97
N SER A 339 -32.88 -5.06 -16.83
CA SER A 339 -32.99 -4.64 -18.23
C SER A 339 -32.09 -5.47 -19.12
N PHE A 340 -32.38 -5.46 -20.43
CA PHE A 340 -31.46 -5.94 -21.45
C PHE A 340 -30.83 -4.79 -22.21
N GLY A 341 -29.64 -5.03 -22.71
CA GLY A 341 -29.05 -4.16 -23.72
C GLY A 341 -27.98 -4.87 -24.53
N TYR A 342 -27.62 -4.25 -25.65
CA TYR A 342 -26.67 -4.79 -26.60
C TYR A 342 -25.32 -4.07 -26.54
N THR A 343 -24.26 -4.84 -26.73
CA THR A 343 -22.88 -4.38 -26.90
C THR A 343 -22.45 -4.48 -28.36
N SER A 344 -21.47 -3.67 -28.76
CA SER A 344 -20.91 -3.73 -30.11
C SER A 344 -20.12 -5.03 -30.40
N HIS A 345 -19.61 -5.67 -29.35
CA HIS A 345 -18.79 -6.88 -29.39
C HIS A 345 -19.09 -7.78 -28.20
N SER A 346 -18.69 -9.05 -28.29
CA SER A 346 -18.86 -10.02 -27.19
C SER A 346 -18.07 -9.60 -25.96
N VAL A 347 -18.69 -9.74 -24.78
CA VAL A 347 -18.09 -9.36 -23.49
C VAL A 347 -17.91 -10.61 -22.63
N PRO A 348 -16.81 -10.72 -21.85
CA PRO A 348 -16.60 -11.84 -20.94
C PRO A 348 -17.75 -12.02 -19.94
N SER A 349 -17.95 -13.24 -19.43
CA SER A 349 -18.89 -13.50 -18.35
C SER A 349 -18.39 -12.91 -17.01
N GLY A 350 -19.31 -12.63 -16.09
CA GLY A 350 -18.97 -12.11 -14.75
C GLY A 350 -18.61 -10.62 -14.70
N CYS A 351 -19.02 -9.84 -15.72
CA CYS A 351 -18.78 -8.41 -15.77
C CYS A 351 -19.74 -7.61 -14.88
N TRP A 352 -19.44 -6.32 -14.77
CA TRP A 352 -20.14 -5.35 -13.95
C TRP A 352 -20.53 -4.14 -14.79
N ALA A 353 -21.75 -3.66 -14.67
CA ALA A 353 -22.26 -2.48 -15.36
C ALA A 353 -22.39 -1.29 -14.41
N GLN A 354 -22.06 -0.10 -14.90
CA GLN A 354 -22.26 1.17 -14.21
C GLN A 354 -23.01 2.12 -15.14
N ILE A 355 -23.95 2.90 -14.61
CA ILE A 355 -24.68 3.88 -15.40
C ILE A 355 -23.71 4.97 -15.86
N LYS A 356 -23.60 5.14 -17.18
CA LYS A 356 -22.79 6.17 -17.84
C LYS A 356 -23.64 7.39 -18.18
N ARG A 357 -24.83 7.17 -18.74
CA ARG A 357 -25.76 8.24 -19.14
C ARG A 357 -27.20 7.80 -18.97
N TRP A 358 -27.98 8.59 -18.24
CA TRP A 358 -29.43 8.44 -18.17
C TRP A 358 -30.08 8.94 -19.47
N ASN A 359 -31.11 8.25 -19.95
CA ASN A 359 -31.89 8.67 -21.13
C ASN A 359 -33.25 9.27 -20.76
N ASN A 360 -33.39 9.74 -19.52
CA ASN A 360 -34.66 10.27 -19.03
C ASN A 360 -34.78 11.74 -19.47
N HIS A 361 -35.57 12.00 -20.51
CA HIS A 361 -36.03 13.33 -20.86
C HIS A 361 -37.10 13.79 -19.86
N GLY A 362 -36.69 14.09 -18.62
CA GLY A 362 -37.60 14.52 -17.56
C GLY A 362 -36.97 14.31 -16.19
N GLY A 363 -36.63 15.42 -15.53
CA GLY A 363 -36.00 15.40 -14.22
C GLY A 363 -36.88 14.70 -13.17
N PHE A 364 -36.48 13.50 -12.77
CA PHE A 364 -37.00 12.89 -11.54
C PHE A 364 -36.48 13.70 -10.35
N ARG A 365 -37.33 14.59 -9.83
CA ARG A 365 -37.14 15.23 -8.54
C ARG A 365 -37.35 14.16 -7.47
N LEU A 366 -36.28 13.47 -7.08
CA LEU A 366 -36.27 12.65 -5.87
C LEU A 366 -36.60 13.57 -4.68
N GLN A 367 -37.85 13.56 -4.21
CA GLN A 367 -38.13 13.98 -2.84
C GLN A 367 -37.75 12.82 -1.93
N PRO A 368 -36.68 12.93 -1.12
CA PRO A 368 -36.45 11.94 -0.08
C PRO A 368 -37.58 12.11 0.93
N ARG A 369 -38.59 11.23 0.88
CA ARG A 369 -39.49 11.06 2.01
C ARG A 369 -38.62 10.50 3.14
N ARG A 370 -38.24 11.37 4.08
CA ARG A 370 -37.76 10.94 5.39
C ARG A 370 -38.88 10.15 6.04
N SER A 371 -38.75 8.82 6.03
CA SER A 371 -39.53 7.95 6.89
C SER A 371 -39.18 8.30 8.34
N LEU A 372 -40.00 9.13 8.97
CA LEU A 372 -40.03 9.29 10.42
C LEU A 372 -40.59 8.00 11.03
N CYS A 373 -39.73 6.99 11.19
CA CYS A 373 -39.99 5.93 12.18
C CYS A 373 -39.74 6.52 13.58
N LEU A 374 -40.71 7.28 14.07
CA LEU A 374 -40.86 7.56 15.50
C LEU A 374 -41.35 6.27 16.17
N LEU A 375 -40.41 5.44 16.64
CA LEU A 375 -40.69 4.45 17.66
C LEU A 375 -40.98 5.20 18.97
N ARG A 376 -42.24 5.60 19.17
CA ARG A 376 -42.77 5.93 20.49
C ARG A 376 -42.86 4.64 21.30
N ARG A 377 -41.99 4.48 22.30
CA ARG A 377 -42.21 3.54 23.40
C ARG A 377 -43.37 4.08 24.26
N PRO A 378 -44.42 3.30 24.56
CA PRO A 378 -45.32 3.65 25.64
C PRO A 378 -44.73 3.15 26.96
N SER A 379 -44.54 4.09 27.90
CA SER A 379 -44.33 3.80 29.31
C SER A 379 -45.64 3.28 29.91
N LEU A 380 -45.64 2.05 30.40
CA LEU A 380 -46.71 1.51 31.23
C LEU A 380 -46.40 1.84 32.69
N ALA A 381 -47.07 2.85 33.22
CA ALA A 381 -47.23 3.06 34.65
C ALA A 381 -48.67 3.53 34.95
N THR A 382 -49.29 2.75 35.84
CA THR A 382 -50.34 3.15 36.79
C THR A 382 -51.79 3.25 36.27
N LEU A 383 -52.53 2.16 36.47
CA LEU A 383 -53.95 2.21 36.82
C LEU A 383 -54.15 1.44 38.13
N ARG A 384 -54.32 2.19 39.22
CA ARG A 384 -54.98 1.72 40.44
C ARG A 384 -56.47 1.53 40.10
N SER A 385 -57.08 0.41 40.52
CA SER A 385 -58.15 0.44 41.54
C SER A 385 -58.71 -0.97 41.84
N VAL A 386 -58.75 -1.28 43.14
CA VAL A 386 -59.75 -2.03 43.91
C VAL A 386 -60.01 -3.52 43.59
N GLY A 387 -59.75 -4.39 44.59
CA GLY A 387 -60.55 -5.61 44.76
C GLY A 387 -59.93 -6.75 45.58
N ARG A 388 -60.29 -6.78 46.88
CA ARG A 388 -60.43 -7.97 47.75
C ARG A 388 -59.19 -8.64 48.35
N SER A 389 -58.95 -8.28 49.61
CA SER A 389 -58.35 -9.11 50.65
C SER A 389 -59.38 -10.11 51.18
N ILE A 390 -59.09 -11.41 51.05
CA ILE A 390 -59.52 -12.48 51.97
C ILE A 390 -58.45 -13.57 51.84
N PHE A 391 -57.65 -13.82 52.88
CA PHE A 391 -57.50 -15.16 53.47
C PHE A 391 -56.73 -15.09 54.80
N HIS A 392 -57.23 -15.92 55.71
CA HIS A 392 -57.00 -15.97 57.14
C HIS A 392 -55.90 -16.99 57.46
N ARG A 393 -55.11 -16.68 58.53
CA ARG A 393 -54.53 -17.58 59.55
C ARG A 393 -53.96 -18.96 59.15
N SER A 394 -52.72 -19.25 59.57
CA SER A 394 -52.37 -20.02 60.80
C SER A 394 -50.86 -20.35 60.82
N LYS A 395 -50.13 -20.02 61.91
CA LYS A 395 -49.49 -20.93 62.91
C LYS A 395 -48.64 -22.06 62.29
N TRP A 396 -47.36 -22.27 62.60
CA TRP A 396 -46.62 -22.23 63.87
C TRP A 396 -45.16 -21.81 63.63
#